data_AF-F3ZR11-F1
#
_entry.id   AF-F3ZR11-F1
#
_cell.length_a   1.000
_cell.length_b   1.000
_cell.length_c   1.000
_cell.angle_alpha   90.00
_cell.angle_beta   90.00
_cell.angle_gamma   90.00
#
_symmetry.space_group_name_H-M   'P 1'
#
loop_
_entity.id
_entity.type
_entity.pdbx_description
1 polymer ?
#
loop_
_entity_poly.entity_id
_entity_poly.type
_entity_poly.pdbx_seq_one_letter_code
_entity_poly.pdbx_strand_id
1 'polypeptide(L)'
;MRKLLVVMALFLTAGLSAYAQNNAKAEQYYEEAMDWLYQQEEPISKDAVLKAINLYKKAIAADATYSPAYEQLAIEYWSLGKQKEGFDILQTATEKISDDAMLSLLKGIFLEDIEKVDEANTCYKEAAALFDKSVQTKKNFDTLFYRAMTYYLLENQEVAIAKYKEAIDKGYYPEEDYEEFYDMQMEILETVDLLEFIQQSITNKYGLK
;
A
#
# COMPACT_ATOMS: atom_id res chain seq x y z
N MET A 1 6.24 -42.50 21.80
CA MET A 1 6.46 -41.04 21.75
C MET A 1 7.37 -40.55 20.62
N ARG A 2 8.19 -41.39 19.95
CA ARG A 2 9.10 -40.95 18.86
C ARG A 2 8.52 -40.86 17.44
N LYS A 3 7.26 -41.25 17.21
CA LYS A 3 6.61 -41.18 15.87
C LYS A 3 5.69 -39.96 15.68
N LEU A 4 5.41 -39.17 16.72
CA LEU A 4 4.58 -37.96 16.63
C LEU A 4 5.41 -36.70 16.31
N LEU A 5 6.68 -36.66 16.74
CA LEU A 5 7.60 -35.54 16.51
C LEU A 5 8.15 -35.45 15.07
N VAL A 6 8.28 -36.58 14.37
CA VAL A 6 8.76 -36.62 12.98
C VAL A 6 7.67 -36.20 11.99
N VAL A 7 6.40 -36.46 12.32
CA VAL A 7 5.26 -36.05 11.49
C VAL A 7 4.99 -34.55 11.63
N MET A 8 5.14 -33.96 12.82
CA MET A 8 5.02 -32.50 13.00
C MET A 8 6.15 -31.70 12.33
N ALA A 9 7.37 -32.25 12.24
CA ALA A 9 8.49 -31.60 11.56
C ALA A 9 8.31 -31.53 10.03
N LEU A 10 7.57 -32.46 9.43
CA LEU A 10 7.30 -32.48 7.98
C LEU A 10 6.21 -31.49 7.56
N PHE A 11 5.27 -31.14 8.45
CA PHE A 11 4.24 -30.12 8.17
C PHE A 11 4.78 -28.69 8.28
N LEU A 12 5.77 -28.43 9.15
CA LEU A 12 6.38 -27.11 9.30
C LEU A 12 7.28 -26.74 8.11
N THR A 13 8.04 -27.71 7.56
CA THR A 13 8.87 -27.45 6.37
C THR A 13 8.04 -27.34 5.10
N ALA A 14 6.99 -28.17 4.95
CA ALA A 14 6.07 -28.09 3.81
C ALA A 14 5.20 -26.82 3.84
N GLY A 15 4.80 -26.37 5.04
CA GLY A 15 4.08 -25.11 5.23
C GLY A 15 4.94 -23.89 4.88
N LEU A 16 6.21 -23.86 5.30
CA LEU A 16 7.14 -22.78 4.96
C LEU A 16 7.51 -22.77 3.48
N SER A 17 7.73 -23.94 2.85
CA SER A 17 8.03 -24.01 1.41
C SER A 17 6.83 -23.67 0.54
N ALA A 18 5.62 -24.09 0.93
CA ALA A 18 4.39 -23.74 0.22
C ALA A 18 4.03 -22.26 0.44
N TYR A 19 4.25 -21.72 1.64
CA TYR A 19 4.09 -20.30 1.93
C TYR A 19 5.06 -19.45 1.10
N ALA A 20 6.35 -19.79 1.10
CA ALA A 20 7.35 -19.10 0.27
C ALA A 20 7.06 -19.24 -1.23
N GLN A 21 6.57 -20.41 -1.69
CA GLN A 21 6.21 -20.62 -3.09
C GLN A 21 4.93 -19.87 -3.50
N ASN A 22 3.93 -19.81 -2.62
CA ASN A 22 2.69 -19.06 -2.85
C ASN A 22 2.97 -17.57 -2.92
N ASN A 23 3.81 -17.06 -2.01
CA ASN A 23 4.25 -15.67 -2.01
C ASN A 23 5.01 -15.32 -3.30
N ALA A 24 5.98 -16.14 -3.71
CA ALA A 24 6.74 -15.93 -4.95
C ALA A 24 5.86 -15.94 -6.21
N LYS A 25 4.82 -16.79 -6.24
CA LYS A 25 3.88 -16.81 -7.37
C LYS A 25 2.94 -15.60 -7.37
N ALA A 26 2.52 -15.14 -6.19
CA ALA A 26 1.75 -13.91 -6.07
C ALA A 26 2.55 -12.69 -6.51
N GLU A 27 3.80 -12.61 -6.05
CA GLU A 27 4.78 -11.59 -6.47
C GLU A 27 5.00 -11.60 -7.97
N GLN A 28 5.21 -12.77 -8.60
CA GLN A 28 5.33 -12.86 -10.05
C GLN A 28 4.13 -12.25 -10.80
N TYR A 29 2.89 -12.55 -10.38
CA TYR A 29 1.71 -11.98 -11.02
C TYR A 29 1.56 -10.48 -10.75
N TYR A 30 1.98 -10.02 -9.57
CA TYR A 30 2.01 -8.61 -9.22
C TYR A 30 3.01 -7.84 -10.09
N GLU A 31 4.24 -8.33 -10.21
CA GLU A 31 5.28 -7.76 -11.07
C GLU A 31 4.84 -7.73 -12.53
N GLU A 32 4.25 -8.82 -13.04
CA GLU A 32 3.71 -8.86 -14.41
C GLU A 32 2.64 -7.76 -14.62
N ALA A 33 1.82 -7.47 -13.61
CA ALA A 33 0.82 -6.42 -13.68
C ALA A 33 1.44 -5.02 -13.69
N MET A 34 2.42 -4.80 -12.81
CA MET A 34 3.15 -3.54 -12.71
C MET A 34 3.94 -3.24 -13.99
N ASP A 35 4.70 -4.22 -14.49
CA ASP A 35 5.44 -4.12 -15.75
C ASP A 35 4.52 -3.86 -16.93
N TRP A 36 3.36 -4.54 -16.97
CA TRP A 36 2.38 -4.32 -18.02
C TRP A 36 1.87 -2.88 -18.02
N LEU A 37 1.54 -2.33 -16.85
CA LEU A 37 1.09 -0.93 -16.73
C LEU A 37 2.20 0.06 -17.04
N TYR A 38 3.43 -0.21 -16.59
CA TYR A 38 4.60 0.64 -16.83
C TYR A 38 4.95 0.78 -18.32
N GLN A 39 4.68 -0.26 -19.11
CA GLN A 39 4.91 -0.25 -20.56
C GLN A 39 3.81 0.51 -21.35
N GLN A 40 2.74 0.96 -20.71
CA GLN A 40 1.67 1.68 -21.40
C GLN A 40 2.04 3.15 -21.59
N GLU A 41 1.64 3.71 -22.73
CA GLU A 41 1.65 5.16 -22.90
C GLU A 41 0.54 5.79 -22.04
N GLU A 42 0.84 6.96 -21.45
CA GLU A 42 -0.16 7.73 -20.72
C GLU A 42 -1.02 8.57 -21.70
N PRO A 43 -2.36 8.63 -21.53
CA PRO A 43 -3.13 8.00 -20.46
C PRO A 43 -3.29 6.48 -20.67
N ILE A 44 -3.18 5.72 -19.58
CA ILE A 44 -3.28 4.26 -19.62
C ILE A 44 -4.68 3.85 -20.09
N SER A 45 -4.73 3.03 -21.14
CA SER A 45 -6.02 2.55 -21.67
C SER A 45 -6.78 1.70 -20.65
N LYS A 46 -8.12 1.81 -20.66
CA LYS A 46 -9.01 0.99 -19.82
C LYS A 46 -8.76 -0.52 -19.97
N ASP A 47 -8.45 -0.98 -21.18
CA ASP A 47 -8.16 -2.39 -21.44
C ASP A 47 -6.86 -2.85 -20.77
N ALA A 48 -5.85 -1.98 -20.74
CA ALA A 48 -4.61 -2.26 -20.01
C ALA A 48 -4.85 -2.34 -18.50
N VAL A 49 -5.66 -1.44 -17.94
CA VAL A 49 -6.07 -1.50 -16.52
C VAL A 49 -6.83 -2.79 -16.22
N LEU A 50 -7.78 -3.18 -17.07
CA LEU A 50 -8.53 -4.44 -16.90
C LEU A 50 -7.61 -5.67 -16.94
N LYS A 51 -6.55 -5.65 -17.75
CA LYS A 51 -5.54 -6.72 -17.76
C LYS A 51 -4.75 -6.75 -16.45
N ALA A 52 -4.31 -5.61 -15.93
CA ALA A 52 -3.62 -5.54 -14.63
C ALA A 52 -4.51 -6.04 -13.49
N ILE A 53 -5.79 -5.64 -13.45
CA ILE A 53 -6.80 -6.15 -12.51
C ILE A 53 -6.87 -7.67 -12.51
N ASN A 54 -6.83 -8.31 -13.68
CA ASN A 54 -6.86 -9.76 -13.78
C ASN A 54 -5.58 -10.42 -13.23
N LEU A 55 -4.43 -9.76 -13.38
CA LEU A 55 -3.16 -10.23 -12.82
C LEU A 55 -3.12 -10.08 -11.30
N TYR A 56 -3.55 -8.94 -10.75
CA TYR A 56 -3.67 -8.77 -9.29
C TYR A 56 -4.64 -9.78 -8.66
N LYS A 57 -5.75 -10.10 -9.32
CA LYS A 57 -6.64 -11.19 -8.87
C LYS A 57 -5.96 -12.55 -8.85
N LYS A 58 -5.09 -12.84 -9.82
CA LYS A 58 -4.29 -14.08 -9.82
C LYS A 58 -3.26 -14.07 -8.69
N ALA A 59 -2.66 -12.91 -8.39
CA ALA A 59 -1.75 -12.76 -7.26
C ALA A 59 -2.47 -13.09 -5.93
N ILE A 60 -3.62 -12.48 -5.69
CA ILE A 60 -4.47 -12.75 -4.51
C ILE A 60 -4.90 -14.22 -4.44
N ALA A 61 -5.23 -14.83 -5.59
CA ALA A 61 -5.59 -16.25 -5.63
C ALA A 61 -4.41 -17.19 -5.34
N ALA A 62 -3.17 -16.76 -5.63
CA ALA A 62 -1.96 -17.50 -5.31
C ALA A 62 -1.58 -17.35 -3.83
N ASP A 63 -1.69 -16.13 -3.28
CA ASP A 63 -1.50 -15.84 -1.86
C ASP A 63 -2.52 -14.79 -1.39
N ALA A 64 -3.50 -15.23 -0.61
CA ALA A 64 -4.55 -14.38 -0.06
C ALA A 64 -4.06 -13.45 1.06
N THR A 65 -2.77 -13.51 1.42
CA THR A 65 -2.11 -12.62 2.38
C THR A 65 -1.16 -11.62 1.71
N TYR A 66 -1.10 -11.59 0.37
CA TYR A 66 -0.22 -10.70 -0.37
C TYR A 66 -0.85 -9.29 -0.52
N SER A 67 -0.63 -8.43 0.46
CA SER A 67 -1.19 -7.07 0.54
C SER A 67 -0.99 -6.20 -0.71
N PRO A 68 0.19 -6.17 -1.36
CA PRO A 68 0.41 -5.26 -2.49
C PRO A 68 -0.57 -5.47 -3.65
N ALA A 69 -1.01 -6.72 -3.87
CA ALA A 69 -2.02 -7.00 -4.88
C ALA A 69 -3.43 -6.50 -4.50
N TYR A 70 -3.79 -6.53 -3.21
CA TYR A 70 -5.04 -5.94 -2.73
C TYR A 70 -5.03 -4.41 -2.87
N GLU A 71 -3.91 -3.77 -2.51
CA GLU A 71 -3.72 -2.31 -2.65
C GLU A 71 -3.93 -1.87 -4.09
N GLN A 72 -3.15 -2.44 -5.02
CA GLN A 72 -3.24 -2.03 -6.42
C GLN A 72 -4.58 -2.41 -7.04
N LEU A 73 -5.14 -3.58 -6.71
CA LEU A 73 -6.46 -3.95 -7.21
C LEU A 73 -7.52 -2.93 -6.80
N ALA A 74 -7.51 -2.49 -5.54
CA ALA A 74 -8.43 -1.48 -5.05
C ALA A 74 -8.25 -0.13 -5.77
N ILE A 75 -7.01 0.33 -5.96
CA ILE A 75 -6.68 1.56 -6.69
C ILE A 75 -7.15 1.47 -8.15
N GLU A 76 -6.91 0.36 -8.85
CA GLU A 76 -7.34 0.21 -10.24
C GLU A 76 -8.86 0.13 -10.39
N TYR A 77 -9.57 -0.42 -9.40
CA TYR A 77 -11.04 -0.33 -9.40
C TYR A 77 -11.52 1.10 -9.12
N TRP A 78 -10.90 1.80 -8.18
CA TRP A 78 -11.22 3.19 -7.86
C TRP A 78 -11.00 4.10 -9.06
N SER A 79 -9.84 3.97 -9.73
CA SER A 79 -9.50 4.75 -10.91
C SER A 79 -10.57 4.58 -11.99
N LEU A 80 -11.04 3.36 -12.26
CA LEU A 80 -12.12 3.09 -13.22
C LEU A 80 -13.52 3.60 -12.82
N GLY A 81 -13.64 4.36 -11.73
CA GLY A 81 -14.91 4.86 -11.20
C GLY A 81 -15.75 3.78 -10.49
N LYS A 82 -15.14 2.62 -10.20
CA LYS A 82 -15.79 1.49 -9.52
C LYS A 82 -15.47 1.53 -8.02
N GLN A 83 -15.83 2.64 -7.40
CA GLN A 83 -15.50 2.96 -6.00
C GLN A 83 -15.99 1.88 -5.03
N LYS A 84 -17.22 1.37 -5.23
CA LYS A 84 -17.77 0.30 -4.38
C LYS A 84 -16.91 -0.96 -4.44
N GLU A 85 -16.55 -1.42 -5.64
CA GLU A 85 -15.69 -2.60 -5.78
C GLU A 85 -14.31 -2.39 -5.15
N GLY A 86 -13.69 -1.23 -5.36
CA GLY A 86 -12.40 -0.88 -4.75
C GLY A 86 -12.47 -0.89 -3.21
N PHE A 87 -13.54 -0.32 -2.64
CA PHE A 87 -13.78 -0.32 -1.21
C PHE A 87 -14.01 -1.73 -0.64
N ASP A 88 -14.85 -2.55 -1.29
CA ASP A 88 -15.13 -3.93 -0.87
C ASP A 88 -13.85 -4.79 -0.84
N ILE A 89 -12.90 -4.53 -1.76
CA ILE A 89 -11.58 -5.18 -1.80
C ILE A 89 -10.76 -4.79 -0.56
N LEU A 90 -10.67 -3.50 -0.22
CA LEU A 90 -9.92 -3.05 0.96
C LEU A 90 -10.55 -3.51 2.26
N GLN A 91 -11.87 -3.53 2.35
CA GLN A 91 -12.57 -4.09 3.50
C GLN A 91 -12.19 -5.56 3.69
N THR A 92 -12.25 -6.35 2.62
CA THR A 92 -11.84 -7.77 2.66
C THR A 92 -10.37 -7.94 3.05
N ALA A 93 -9.49 -7.07 2.52
CA ALA A 93 -8.06 -7.10 2.79
C ALA A 93 -7.76 -6.81 4.26
N THR A 94 -8.31 -5.72 4.81
CA THR A 94 -8.11 -5.30 6.22
C THR A 94 -8.68 -6.29 7.24
N GLU A 95 -9.72 -7.05 6.89
CA GLU A 95 -10.24 -8.15 7.73
C GLU A 95 -9.30 -9.37 7.76
N LYS A 96 -8.58 -9.63 6.65
CA LYS A 96 -7.68 -10.78 6.51
C LYS A 96 -6.26 -10.49 6.96
N ILE A 97 -5.79 -9.27 6.72
CA ILE A 97 -4.42 -8.79 6.91
C ILE A 97 -4.49 -7.54 7.78
N SER A 98 -4.75 -7.76 9.07
CA SER A 98 -5.09 -6.68 10.01
C SER A 98 -3.87 -5.91 10.54
N ASP A 99 -2.65 -6.33 10.23
CA ASP A 99 -1.41 -5.70 10.65
C ASP A 99 -0.68 -4.95 9.52
N ASP A 100 -1.36 -4.69 8.41
CA ASP A 100 -0.84 -3.92 7.29
C ASP A 100 -1.28 -2.45 7.35
N ALA A 101 -0.29 -1.56 7.56
CA ALA A 101 -0.52 -0.13 7.69
C ALA A 101 -1.03 0.52 6.38
N MET A 102 -0.56 0.03 5.22
CA MET A 102 -0.93 0.58 3.92
C MET A 102 -2.39 0.30 3.59
N LEU A 103 -2.87 -0.90 3.92
CA LEU A 103 -4.28 -1.25 3.72
C LEU A 103 -5.21 -0.36 4.55
N SER A 104 -4.87 -0.09 5.81
CA SER A 104 -5.64 0.83 6.67
C SER A 104 -5.59 2.27 6.15
N LEU A 105 -4.42 2.75 5.73
CA LEU A 105 -4.25 4.09 5.16
C LEU A 105 -5.11 4.27 3.91
N LEU A 106 -5.01 3.36 2.94
CA LEU A 106 -5.74 3.44 1.68
C LEU A 106 -7.25 3.35 1.89
N LYS A 107 -7.71 2.54 2.85
CA LYS A 107 -9.12 2.50 3.25
C LYS A 107 -9.59 3.84 3.79
N GLY A 108 -8.76 4.52 4.60
CA GLY A 108 -9.04 5.88 5.07
C GLY A 108 -9.18 6.88 3.92
N ILE A 109 -8.26 6.86 2.96
CA ILE A 109 -8.29 7.73 1.78
C ILE A 109 -9.59 7.53 0.98
N PHE A 110 -9.98 6.26 0.76
CA PHE A 110 -11.21 5.95 0.03
C PHE A 110 -12.47 6.40 0.80
N LEU A 111 -12.46 6.31 2.14
CA LEU A 111 -13.56 6.80 2.97
C LEU A 111 -13.67 8.33 2.92
N GLU A 112 -12.55 9.03 2.93
CA GLU A 112 -12.51 10.49 2.83
C GLU A 112 -13.00 10.97 1.46
N ASP A 113 -12.60 10.33 0.36
CA ASP A 113 -13.05 10.64 -1.00
C ASP A 113 -14.57 10.46 -1.19
N ILE A 114 -15.22 9.63 -0.36
CA ILE A 114 -16.69 9.48 -0.32
C ILE A 114 -17.35 10.21 0.87
N GLU A 115 -16.67 11.22 1.42
CA GLU A 115 -17.15 12.12 2.48
C GLU A 115 -17.44 11.45 3.83
N LYS A 116 -16.89 10.26 4.10
CA LYS A 116 -16.99 9.55 5.38
C LYS A 116 -15.83 9.87 6.33
N VAL A 117 -15.68 11.15 6.64
CA VAL A 117 -14.52 11.71 7.36
C VAL A 117 -14.27 11.06 8.73
N ASP A 118 -15.31 10.77 9.52
CA ASP A 118 -15.14 10.15 10.85
C ASP A 118 -14.61 8.71 10.77
N GLU A 119 -15.06 7.95 9.77
CA GLU A 119 -14.59 6.59 9.50
C GLU A 119 -13.15 6.63 8.97
N ALA A 120 -12.84 7.58 8.07
CA ALA A 120 -11.49 7.81 7.55
C ALA A 120 -10.49 8.10 8.68
N ASN A 121 -10.84 9.02 9.58
CA ASN A 121 -10.04 9.36 10.76
C ASN A 121 -9.75 8.15 11.67
N THR A 122 -10.67 7.19 11.76
CA THR A 122 -10.44 5.95 12.51
C THR A 122 -9.37 5.10 11.80
N CYS A 123 -9.50 4.92 10.49
CA CYS A 123 -8.52 4.19 9.68
C CYS A 123 -7.13 4.84 9.69
N TYR A 124 -7.04 6.17 9.64
CA TYR A 124 -5.76 6.88 9.73
C TYR A 124 -5.08 6.71 11.09
N LYS A 125 -5.83 6.72 12.20
CA LYS A 125 -5.26 6.44 13.53
C LYS A 125 -4.72 5.02 13.62
N GLU A 126 -5.43 4.05 13.06
CA GLU A 126 -4.97 2.66 12.98
C GLU A 126 -3.69 2.54 12.14
N ALA A 127 -3.68 3.13 10.94
CA ALA A 127 -2.51 3.14 10.07
C ALA A 127 -1.30 3.80 10.74
N ALA A 128 -1.48 4.94 11.41
CA ALA A 128 -0.41 5.63 12.10
C ALA A 128 0.22 4.76 13.20
N ALA A 129 -0.60 4.07 13.99
CA ALA A 129 -0.13 3.15 15.03
C ALA A 129 0.64 1.96 14.44
N LEU A 130 0.19 1.43 13.30
CA LEU A 130 0.88 0.34 12.59
C LEU A 130 2.20 0.82 11.98
N PHE A 131 2.25 2.01 11.38
CA PHE A 131 3.48 2.61 10.85
C PHE A 131 4.50 2.94 11.94
N ASP A 132 4.06 3.46 13.09
CA ASP A 132 4.90 3.70 14.26
C ASP A 132 5.58 2.42 14.76
N LYS A 133 4.87 1.28 14.65
CA LYS A 133 5.41 -0.04 14.97
C LYS A 133 6.34 -0.55 13.86
N SER A 134 5.95 -0.40 12.60
CA SER A 134 6.69 -0.95 11.45
C SER A 134 8.05 -0.28 11.29
N VAL A 135 8.14 1.05 11.44
CA VAL A 135 9.39 1.82 11.32
C VAL A 135 10.49 1.37 12.29
N GLN A 136 10.14 0.75 13.41
CA GLN A 136 11.14 0.21 14.35
C GLN A 136 11.86 -1.03 13.80
N THR A 137 11.22 -1.77 12.88
CA THR A 137 11.68 -3.07 12.37
C THR A 137 11.99 -3.08 10.87
N LYS A 138 11.19 -2.37 10.07
CA LYS A 138 11.32 -2.21 8.62
C LYS A 138 11.63 -0.74 8.33
N LYS A 139 12.92 -0.42 8.24
CA LYS A 139 13.42 0.94 8.05
C LYS A 139 13.68 1.16 6.55
N ASN A 140 12.63 1.51 5.83
CA ASN A 140 12.74 1.91 4.42
C ASN A 140 12.01 3.23 4.18
N PHE A 141 12.39 3.91 3.10
CA PHE A 141 11.92 5.25 2.75
C PHE A 141 10.39 5.33 2.67
N ASP A 142 9.76 4.38 1.98
CA ASP A 142 8.29 4.33 1.81
C ASP A 142 7.55 4.29 3.14
N THR A 143 8.01 3.46 4.09
CA THR A 143 7.40 3.37 5.43
C THR A 143 7.47 4.71 6.17
N LEU A 144 8.56 5.48 6.00
CA LEU A 144 8.71 6.80 6.64
C LEU A 144 7.77 7.82 6.02
N PHE A 145 7.72 7.84 4.69
CA PHE A 145 6.89 8.76 3.95
C PHE A 145 5.41 8.50 4.22
N TYR A 146 4.94 7.27 4.06
CA TYR A 146 3.53 6.93 4.30
C TYR A 146 3.11 7.14 5.76
N ARG A 147 4.02 6.94 6.71
CA ARG A 147 3.80 7.32 8.10
C ARG A 147 3.56 8.82 8.24
N ALA A 148 4.44 9.65 7.69
CA ALA A 148 4.31 11.11 7.75
C ALA A 148 3.02 11.56 7.07
N MET A 149 2.73 11.02 5.89
CA MET A 149 1.51 11.24 5.13
C MET A 149 0.25 10.89 5.94
N THR A 150 0.28 9.79 6.69
CA THR A 150 -0.83 9.41 7.58
C THR A 150 -1.05 10.45 8.68
N TYR A 151 0.01 10.99 9.26
CA TYR A 151 -0.12 12.09 10.24
C TYR A 151 -0.60 13.40 9.62
N TYR A 152 -0.23 13.65 8.37
CA TYR A 152 -0.73 14.80 7.61
C TYR A 152 -2.25 14.70 7.43
N LEU A 153 -2.74 13.53 7.00
CA LEU A 153 -4.17 13.22 6.85
C LEU A 153 -4.96 13.23 8.17
N LEU A 154 -4.28 13.14 9.32
CA LEU A 154 -4.88 13.37 10.65
C LEU A 154 -4.93 14.85 11.04
N GLU A 155 -4.81 15.75 10.06
CA GLU A 155 -4.70 17.21 10.23
C GLU A 155 -3.57 17.63 11.17
N ASN A 156 -2.51 16.83 11.23
CA ASN A 156 -1.39 17.08 12.11
C ASN A 156 -0.11 17.32 11.31
N GLN A 157 -0.14 18.35 10.47
CA GLN A 157 0.93 18.72 9.56
C GLN A 157 2.27 18.96 10.30
N GLU A 158 2.24 19.64 11.45
CA GLU A 158 3.44 19.86 12.27
C GLU A 158 4.05 18.53 12.73
N VAL A 159 3.22 17.59 13.19
CA VAL A 159 3.70 16.25 13.59
C VAL A 159 4.15 15.44 12.39
N ALA A 160 3.47 15.52 11.25
CA ALA A 160 3.88 14.84 10.01
C ALA A 160 5.30 15.22 9.61
N ILE A 161 5.57 16.53 9.55
CA ILE A 161 6.90 17.09 9.24
C ILE A 161 7.92 16.65 10.30
N ALA A 162 7.58 16.77 11.59
CA ALA A 162 8.48 16.36 12.66
C ALA A 162 8.81 14.87 12.62
N LYS A 163 7.83 14.02 12.29
CA LYS A 163 7.98 12.57 12.18
C LYS A 163 8.84 12.15 11.00
N TYR A 164 8.72 12.86 9.87
CA TYR A 164 9.53 12.59 8.69
C TYR A 164 10.99 13.01 8.94
N LYS A 165 11.22 14.21 9.51
CA LYS A 165 12.54 14.68 9.96
C LYS A 165 13.19 13.75 10.98
N GLU A 166 12.44 13.31 12.00
CA GLU A 166 12.91 12.37 13.02
C GLU A 166 13.46 11.07 12.41
N ALA A 167 12.82 10.56 11.36
CA ALA A 167 13.23 9.33 10.73
C ALA A 167 14.54 9.47 9.94
N ILE A 168 14.72 10.63 9.30
CA ILE A 168 15.92 10.97 8.55
C ILE A 168 17.08 11.20 9.50
N ASP A 169 16.88 11.98 10.56
CA ASP A 169 17.92 12.20 11.58
C ASP A 169 18.44 10.88 12.20
N LYS A 170 17.60 9.84 12.24
CA LYS A 170 17.97 8.50 12.72
C LYS A 170 18.67 7.61 11.69
N GLY A 171 18.95 8.14 10.49
CA GLY A 171 19.64 7.42 9.41
C GLY A 171 18.82 6.28 8.84
N TYR A 172 17.49 6.43 8.76
CA TYR A 172 16.61 5.40 8.19
C TYR A 172 16.59 5.41 6.64
N TYR A 173 17.58 6.05 6.01
CA TYR A 173 17.82 6.06 4.57
C TYR A 173 19.18 5.41 4.22
N PRO A 174 19.33 4.76 3.04
CA PRO A 174 20.65 4.47 2.44
C PRO A 174 21.22 5.73 1.74
N GLU A 175 22.56 5.86 1.70
CA GLU A 175 23.32 7.06 1.29
C GLU A 175 23.02 7.68 -0.11
N GLU A 176 23.38 8.98 -0.19
CA GLU A 176 23.67 9.92 -1.31
C GLU A 176 22.64 10.18 -2.44
N ASP A 177 21.83 9.21 -2.89
CA ASP A 177 21.01 9.40 -4.13
C ASP A 177 19.54 9.82 -3.93
N TYR A 178 19.11 10.18 -2.70
CA TYR A 178 17.70 10.44 -2.39
C TYR A 178 17.40 11.78 -1.68
N GLU A 179 18.37 12.70 -1.57
CA GLU A 179 18.12 14.06 -1.02
C GLU A 179 17.03 14.82 -1.81
N GLU A 180 17.04 14.72 -3.15
CA GLU A 180 16.02 15.34 -4.00
C GLU A 180 14.62 14.77 -3.76
N PHE A 181 14.51 13.46 -3.50
CA PHE A 181 13.24 12.82 -3.16
C PHE A 181 12.72 13.25 -1.79
N TYR A 182 13.62 13.44 -0.83
CA TYR A 182 13.27 14.00 0.48
C TYR A 182 12.73 15.42 0.36
N ASP A 183 13.46 16.29 -0.34
CA ASP A 183 13.06 17.70 -0.51
C ASP A 183 11.71 17.81 -1.21
N MET A 184 11.48 17.01 -2.25
CA MET A 184 10.18 16.95 -2.94
C MET A 184 9.05 16.50 -2.00
N GLN A 185 9.27 15.48 -1.17
CA GLN A 185 8.26 14.98 -0.23
C GLN A 185 7.99 15.96 0.91
N MET A 186 9.02 16.66 1.38
CA MET A 186 8.88 17.77 2.33
C MET A 186 8.06 18.90 1.74
N GLU A 187 8.34 19.30 0.50
CA GLU A 187 7.55 20.31 -0.21
C GLU A 187 6.08 19.88 -0.34
N ILE A 188 5.82 18.62 -0.69
CA ILE A 188 4.45 18.06 -0.72
C ILE A 188 3.77 18.19 0.65
N LEU A 189 4.44 17.77 1.73
CA LEU A 189 3.90 17.85 3.09
C LEU A 189 3.71 19.29 3.59
N GLU A 190 4.47 20.24 3.06
CA GLU A 190 4.42 21.66 3.47
C GLU A 190 3.40 22.47 2.66
N THR A 191 3.20 22.15 1.38
CA THR A 191 2.57 23.08 0.43
C THR A 191 1.38 22.51 -0.34
N VAL A 192 1.22 21.19 -0.41
CA VAL A 192 0.27 20.54 -1.32
C VAL A 192 -0.90 19.95 -0.55
N ASP A 193 -2.13 20.24 -0.99
CA ASP A 193 -3.29 19.44 -0.60
C ASP A 193 -3.11 18.02 -1.17
N LEU A 194 -2.71 17.11 -0.28
CA LEU A 194 -2.35 15.75 -0.64
C LEU A 194 -3.52 15.00 -1.30
N LEU A 195 -4.76 15.28 -0.89
CA LEU A 195 -5.94 14.64 -1.50
C LEU A 195 -6.10 15.10 -2.94
N GLU A 196 -5.94 16.41 -3.19
CA GLU A 196 -5.94 16.97 -4.53
C GLU A 196 -4.79 16.42 -5.40
N PHE A 197 -3.58 16.30 -4.83
CA PHE A 197 -2.43 15.70 -5.51
C PHE A 197 -2.68 14.25 -5.93
N ILE A 198 -3.25 13.43 -5.03
CA ILE A 198 -3.60 12.04 -5.34
C ILE A 198 -4.66 11.99 -6.45
N GLN A 199 -5.71 12.83 -6.35
CA GLN A 199 -6.76 12.90 -7.37
C GLN A 199 -6.20 13.34 -8.74
N GLN A 200 -5.33 14.36 -8.78
CA GLN A 200 -4.68 14.80 -10.01
C GLN A 200 -3.74 13.73 -10.58
N SER A 201 -2.99 13.02 -9.75
CA SER A 201 -2.12 11.92 -10.20
C SER A 201 -2.93 10.80 -10.85
N ILE A 202 -4.10 10.45 -10.29
CA ILE A 202 -5.01 9.46 -10.88
C ILE A 202 -5.59 10.00 -12.20
N THR A 203 -6.06 11.25 -12.19
CA THR A 203 -6.61 11.90 -13.39
C THR A 203 -5.61 11.92 -14.55
N ASN A 204 -4.36 12.27 -14.28
CA ASN A 204 -3.29 12.32 -15.28
C ASN A 204 -2.91 10.93 -15.77
N LYS A 205 -2.74 9.97 -14.85
CA LYS A 205 -2.33 8.58 -15.18
C LYS A 205 -3.37 7.85 -16.04
N TYR A 206 -4.66 8.02 -15.76
CA TYR A 206 -5.73 7.27 -16.42
C TYR A 206 -6.53 8.10 -17.45
N GLY A 207 -6.28 9.42 -17.54
CA GLY A 207 -7.00 10.32 -18.45
C GLY A 207 -8.50 10.42 -18.16
N LEU A 208 -8.91 10.11 -16.93
CA LEU A 208 -10.30 10.06 -16.52
C LEU A 208 -10.72 11.45 -16.03
N LYS A 209 -11.56 12.13 -16.82
CA LYS A 209 -12.22 13.38 -16.46
C LYS A 209 -13.56 13.12 -15.80
#